data_AF-R5J7D9-F1
#
_entry.id   AF-R5J7D9-F1
#
_cell.length_a   1.000
_cell.length_b   1.000
_cell.length_c   1.000
_cell.angle_alpha   90.00
_cell.angle_beta   90.00
_cell.angle_gamma   90.00
#
_symmetry.space_group_name_H-M   'P 1'
#
loop_
_entity.id
_entity.type
_entity.pdbx_description
1 polymer ?
#
loop_
_entity_poly.entity_id
_entity_poly.type
_entity_poly.pdbx_seq_one_letter_code
_entity_poly.pdbx_strand_id
1 'polypeptide(L)'
;MKCLVFILIVTCSLSIYAQNNYTLSGTVIKSSDISLDEYGALLLDDSCAFHVVDNLGKIINPNVCEWDFGVEIEQGNYVKVKDAVSLDYGIVINSLAGYGHSDPKYRRYTIENDSSVYFKGKVTFSGEYQGQKIQLDKDFYINLLPSLPKVRVLDVTWSNYDAQWNIYDDAYMTIQITSDRMEYIYSWEQYSSFTGHIMFSFFTADVDADKGIGLLPFYDGDRCFRFFSYNFSGTVECEDTLYTAKVATSIPPSVKMENVPFYPNPVENILFVQDGMSDIFPLSIYDSRGRLVKYVGVPMSEIDVSNLIQGVYFVLYRNKSSQGEATFKMMKE
;
A
#
# COMPACT_ATOMS: atom_id res chain seq x y z
N MET A 1 -4.61 44.74 -2.23
CA MET A 1 -3.61 43.84 -1.61
C MET A 1 -3.26 42.78 -2.64
N LYS A 2 -2.06 42.85 -3.24
CA LYS A 2 -1.55 41.81 -4.14
C LYS A 2 -0.79 40.81 -3.27
N CYS A 3 -1.33 39.61 -3.08
CA CYS A 3 -0.61 38.52 -2.42
C CYS A 3 0.54 38.09 -3.33
N LEU A 4 1.78 38.34 -2.90
CA LEU A 4 2.95 37.64 -3.42
C LEU A 4 2.87 36.19 -2.93
N VAL A 5 2.69 35.26 -3.87
CA VAL A 5 2.94 33.84 -3.63
C VAL A 5 4.45 33.66 -3.62
N PHE A 6 5.01 33.37 -2.45
CA PHE A 6 6.40 32.92 -2.32
C PHE A 6 6.46 31.46 -2.76
N ILE A 7 7.01 31.21 -3.94
CA ILE A 7 7.38 29.85 -4.37
C ILE A 7 8.66 29.49 -3.61
N LEU A 8 8.56 28.53 -2.69
CA LEU A 8 9.69 28.06 -1.91
C LEU A 8 10.49 27.06 -2.76
N ILE A 9 11.52 27.52 -3.46
CA ILE A 9 12.38 26.65 -4.27
C ILE A 9 13.32 25.89 -3.32
N VAL A 10 13.02 24.62 -3.04
CA VAL A 10 13.91 23.72 -2.28
C VAL A 10 14.94 23.12 -3.25
N THR A 11 16.12 23.70 -3.31
CA THR A 11 17.25 23.16 -4.08
C THR A 11 18.05 22.16 -3.24
N CYS A 12 17.91 20.86 -3.50
CA CYS A 12 18.80 19.83 -2.95
C CYS A 12 19.81 19.41 -4.02
N SER A 13 21.10 19.69 -3.78
CA SER A 13 22.22 19.21 -4.61
C SER A 13 22.75 17.88 -4.06
N LEU A 14 22.56 16.79 -4.79
CA LEU A 14 23.26 15.52 -4.53
C LEU A 14 24.54 15.50 -5.37
N SER A 15 25.70 15.24 -4.78
CA SER A 15 26.97 15.02 -5.51
C SER A 15 27.45 13.61 -5.19
N ILE A 16 27.99 12.87 -6.16
CA ILE A 16 29.07 11.85 -6.08
C ILE A 16 29.09 11.01 -7.38
N TYR A 17 30.03 11.32 -8.28
CA TYR A 17 30.99 10.40 -8.90
C TYR A 17 31.96 11.23 -9.77
N ALA A 18 33.27 11.02 -9.64
CA ALA A 18 34.30 11.88 -10.21
C ALA A 18 35.22 11.12 -11.18
N GLN A 19 35.43 11.68 -12.36
CA GLN A 19 36.61 11.40 -13.16
C GLN A 19 37.66 12.48 -12.81
N ASN A 20 38.38 12.24 -11.69
CA ASN A 20 39.46 13.00 -11.04
C ASN A 20 39.39 14.54 -10.87
N ASN A 21 38.57 15.29 -11.62
CA ASN A 21 38.40 16.74 -11.48
C ASN A 21 36.98 17.26 -11.74
N TYR A 22 36.06 16.42 -12.22
CA TYR A 22 34.72 16.83 -12.62
C TYR A 22 33.65 15.84 -12.17
N THR A 23 32.45 16.35 -11.87
CA THR A 23 31.28 15.56 -11.48
C THR A 23 30.01 16.11 -12.12
N LEU A 24 28.95 15.29 -12.17
CA LEU A 24 27.61 15.75 -12.57
C LEU A 24 26.85 16.29 -11.35
N SER A 25 26.49 17.57 -11.42
CA SER A 25 25.56 18.20 -10.49
C SER A 25 24.18 18.28 -11.13
N GLY A 26 23.14 18.00 -10.35
CA GLY A 26 21.75 18.11 -10.77
C GLY A 26 21.03 19.10 -9.87
N THR A 27 20.31 20.05 -10.45
CA THR A 27 19.43 20.97 -9.74
C THR A 27 17.98 20.57 -10.03
N VAL A 28 17.29 20.10 -9.00
CA VAL A 28 15.88 19.70 -9.11
C VAL A 28 14.98 20.90 -8.89
N ILE A 29 14.01 21.08 -9.78
CA ILE A 29 12.90 22.03 -9.65
C ILE A 29 11.65 21.19 -9.47
N LYS A 30 11.11 21.22 -8.25
CA LYS A 30 9.91 20.45 -7.89
C LYS A 30 8.64 21.15 -8.39
N SER A 31 7.70 20.37 -8.90
CA SER A 31 6.38 20.86 -9.31
C SER A 31 5.43 21.10 -8.14
N SER A 32 5.68 20.45 -6.99
CA SER A 32 4.89 20.57 -5.77
C SER A 32 5.75 20.66 -4.50
N ASP A 33 5.18 21.25 -3.44
CA ASP A 33 5.80 21.32 -2.10
C ASP A 33 5.83 19.94 -1.38
N ILE A 34 5.35 18.89 -2.04
CA ILE A 34 5.31 17.53 -1.48
C ILE A 34 6.75 16.98 -1.46
N SER A 35 7.31 16.98 -0.26
CA SER A 35 8.53 16.24 0.06
C SER A 35 8.19 14.75 0.14
N LEU A 36 8.58 13.97 -0.88
CA LEU A 36 8.87 12.54 -0.74
C LEU A 36 10.40 12.43 -0.88
N ASP A 37 11.11 12.41 0.26
CA ASP A 37 11.52 11.25 1.08
C ASP A 37 13.01 10.99 0.81
N GLU A 38 13.74 10.56 1.84
CA GLU A 38 15.20 10.56 2.08
C GLU A 38 16.18 10.30 0.91
N TYR A 39 15.71 9.89 -0.26
CA TYR A 39 16.49 9.47 -1.42
C TYR A 39 16.46 10.44 -2.63
N GLY A 40 15.63 11.49 -2.61
CA GLY A 40 15.65 12.55 -3.64
C GLY A 40 15.15 12.13 -5.03
N ALA A 41 14.09 11.33 -5.10
CA ALA A 41 13.50 10.87 -6.36
C ALA A 41 12.75 11.98 -7.13
N LEU A 42 12.75 11.90 -8.45
CA LEU A 42 11.94 12.77 -9.32
C LEU A 42 10.51 12.23 -9.46
N LEU A 43 9.53 13.10 -9.26
CA LEU A 43 8.10 12.83 -9.42
C LEU A 43 7.60 13.30 -10.79
N LEU A 44 6.30 13.11 -11.04
CA LEU A 44 5.64 13.68 -12.20
C LEU A 44 5.78 15.21 -12.21
N ASP A 45 6.07 15.76 -13.38
CA ASP A 45 6.28 17.17 -13.66
C ASP A 45 7.50 17.80 -12.97
N ASP A 46 8.24 17.04 -12.17
CA ASP A 46 9.55 17.48 -11.70
C ASP A 46 10.50 17.62 -12.89
N SER A 47 11.39 18.61 -12.76
CA SER A 47 12.45 18.82 -13.73
C SER A 47 13.80 18.84 -13.05
N CYS A 48 14.82 18.42 -13.77
CA CYS A 48 16.19 18.43 -13.29
C CYS A 48 17.10 18.99 -14.37
N ALA A 49 17.88 20.01 -14.00
CA ALA A 49 18.93 20.58 -14.84
C ALA A 49 20.28 20.02 -14.41
N PHE A 50 20.99 19.40 -15.36
CA PHE A 50 22.30 18.83 -15.14
C PHE A 50 23.39 19.74 -15.68
N HIS A 51 24.45 19.86 -14.89
CA HIS A 51 25.64 20.62 -15.22
C HIS A 51 26.89 19.82 -14.85
N VAL A 52 27.97 20.04 -15.59
CA VAL A 52 29.29 19.54 -15.22
C VAL A 52 29.94 20.56 -14.29
N VAL A 53 30.38 20.11 -13.12
CA VAL A 53 31.06 20.97 -12.13
C VAL A 53 32.45 20.46 -11.84
N ASP A 54 33.36 21.37 -11.51
CA ASP A 54 34.69 21.03 -11.01
C ASP A 54 34.66 20.55 -9.54
N ASN A 55 35.82 20.18 -9.00
CA ASN A 55 35.98 19.75 -7.60
C ASN A 55 35.57 20.79 -6.55
N LEU A 56 35.41 22.06 -6.94
CA LEU A 56 34.96 23.16 -6.08
C LEU A 56 33.45 23.43 -6.24
N GLY A 57 32.75 22.65 -7.07
CA GLY A 57 31.34 22.82 -7.36
C GLY A 57 31.03 23.93 -8.37
N LYS A 58 32.04 24.49 -9.05
CA LYS A 58 31.84 25.53 -10.06
C LYS A 58 31.47 24.90 -11.39
N ILE A 59 30.40 25.41 -12.02
CA ILE A 59 29.98 25.00 -13.37
C ILE A 59 31.11 25.27 -14.37
N ILE A 60 31.43 24.26 -15.17
CA ILE A 60 32.35 24.37 -16.31
C ILE A 60 31.58 24.22 -17.63
N ASN A 61 32.13 24.79 -18.70
CA ASN A 61 31.52 24.76 -20.04
C ASN A 61 32.44 23.99 -21.00
N PRO A 62 32.21 22.67 -21.19
CA PRO A 62 32.92 21.88 -22.18
C PRO A 62 32.66 22.37 -23.62
N ASN A 63 33.61 22.10 -24.52
CA ASN A 63 33.50 22.49 -25.94
C ASN A 63 32.52 21.60 -26.71
N VAL A 64 32.41 20.34 -26.30
CA VAL A 64 31.47 19.35 -26.82
C VAL A 64 30.72 18.80 -25.61
N CYS A 65 29.40 18.79 -25.69
CA CYS A 65 28.53 18.33 -24.61
C CYS A 65 27.46 17.41 -25.19
N GLU A 66 27.68 16.10 -25.11
CA GLU A 66 26.72 15.07 -25.48
C GLU A 66 26.11 14.49 -24.21
N TRP A 67 24.78 14.49 -24.14
CA TRP A 67 24.03 14.01 -23.00
C TRP A 67 23.11 12.88 -23.44
N ASP A 68 23.04 11.83 -22.62
CA ASP A 68 22.01 10.81 -22.73
C ASP A 68 21.27 10.66 -21.41
N PHE A 69 19.96 10.48 -21.49
CA PHE A 69 19.12 10.02 -20.39
C PHE A 69 18.55 8.66 -20.75
N GLY A 70 18.64 7.71 -19.80
CA GLY A 70 18.02 6.41 -19.94
C GLY A 70 17.42 5.89 -18.64
N VAL A 71 16.61 4.84 -18.75
CA VAL A 71 15.97 4.16 -17.62
C VAL A 71 16.29 2.67 -17.70
N GLU A 72 16.53 2.05 -16.54
CA GLU A 72 16.89 0.63 -16.45
C GLU A 72 15.71 -0.28 -16.81
N ILE A 73 15.99 -1.31 -17.63
CA ILE A 73 15.01 -2.34 -18.02
C ILE A 73 15.23 -3.65 -17.28
N GLU A 74 14.20 -4.50 -17.19
CA GLU A 74 14.27 -5.76 -16.44
C GLU A 74 15.40 -6.69 -16.92
N GLN A 75 15.58 -6.79 -18.24
CA GLN A 75 16.56 -7.67 -18.89
C GLN A 75 17.47 -6.87 -19.84
N GLY A 76 18.46 -6.15 -19.29
CA GLY A 76 19.47 -5.48 -20.10
C GLY A 76 20.07 -4.25 -19.45
N ASN A 77 20.71 -3.42 -20.27
CA ASN A 77 21.24 -2.11 -19.88
C ASN A 77 20.16 -1.02 -20.01
N TYR A 78 20.43 0.18 -19.53
CA TYR A 78 19.57 1.35 -19.69
C TYR A 78 19.09 1.53 -21.14
N VAL A 79 17.79 1.74 -21.33
CA VAL A 79 17.24 2.18 -22.62
C VAL A 79 17.33 3.70 -22.67
N LYS A 80 18.03 4.21 -23.68
CA LYS A 80 18.11 5.64 -23.97
C LYS A 80 16.71 6.16 -24.30
N VAL A 81 16.27 7.15 -23.55
CA VAL A 81 14.96 7.80 -23.69
C VAL A 81 15.10 9.14 -24.42
N LYS A 82 16.17 9.88 -24.13
CA LYS A 82 16.44 11.20 -24.72
C LYS A 82 17.94 11.43 -24.81
N ASP A 83 18.35 12.15 -25.84
CA ASP A 83 19.70 12.67 -26.00
C ASP A 83 19.67 14.14 -26.41
N ALA A 84 20.79 14.83 -26.18
CA ALA A 84 20.97 16.20 -26.63
C ALA A 84 22.45 16.55 -26.78
N VAL A 85 22.72 17.48 -27.68
CA VAL A 85 24.01 18.17 -27.76
C VAL A 85 23.82 19.63 -27.32
N SER A 86 24.14 19.93 -26.08
CA SER A 86 23.89 21.26 -25.47
C SER A 86 24.78 21.52 -24.25
N LEU A 87 25.07 22.81 -24.00
CA LEU A 87 25.84 23.23 -22.81
C LEU A 87 25.18 22.80 -21.50
N ASP A 88 23.86 23.00 -21.40
CA ASP A 88 23.04 22.55 -20.28
C ASP A 88 22.10 21.44 -20.72
N TYR A 89 21.82 20.48 -19.84
CA TYR A 89 20.88 19.39 -20.12
C TYR A 89 19.75 19.35 -19.11
N GLY A 90 18.53 19.59 -19.59
CA GLY A 90 17.31 19.53 -18.79
C GLY A 90 16.47 18.30 -19.12
N ILE A 91 16.04 17.58 -18.09
CA ILE A 91 14.96 16.59 -18.18
C ILE A 91 13.73 17.11 -17.45
N VAL A 92 12.56 16.77 -17.98
CA VAL A 92 11.27 16.94 -17.32
C VAL A 92 10.62 15.57 -17.33
N ILE A 93 10.14 15.11 -16.17
CA ILE A 93 9.44 13.83 -16.07
C ILE A 93 7.97 14.07 -16.42
N ASN A 94 7.65 14.02 -17.72
CA ASN A 94 6.32 14.37 -18.24
C ASN A 94 5.68 13.28 -19.10
N SER A 95 6.26 12.08 -19.19
CA SER A 95 5.70 11.03 -20.05
C SER A 95 4.49 10.38 -19.37
N LEU A 96 3.33 10.70 -19.94
CA LEU A 96 1.98 10.41 -19.46
C LEU A 96 1.52 8.94 -19.65
N ALA A 97 2.40 8.00 -20.02
CA ALA A 97 2.04 6.58 -20.14
C ALA A 97 3.28 5.68 -20.17
N GLY A 98 3.22 4.52 -19.50
CA GLY A 98 3.91 3.33 -19.99
C GLY A 98 4.79 2.54 -19.03
N TYR A 99 5.11 3.04 -17.84
CA TYR A 99 6.02 2.33 -16.95
C TYR A 99 5.42 1.05 -16.33
N GLY A 100 4.10 0.89 -16.40
CA GLY A 100 3.35 -0.26 -15.89
C GLY A 100 3.40 -1.53 -16.75
N HIS A 101 3.16 -1.41 -18.06
CA HIS A 101 2.88 -2.56 -18.93
C HIS A 101 3.22 -2.37 -20.41
N SER A 102 3.80 -1.23 -20.83
CA SER A 102 4.24 -1.06 -22.22
C SER A 102 5.72 -1.41 -22.36
N ASP A 103 6.10 -1.91 -23.53
CA ASP A 103 7.51 -2.08 -23.85
C ASP A 103 8.20 -0.72 -24.04
N PRO A 104 9.44 -0.56 -23.55
CA PRO A 104 10.24 -1.58 -22.86
C PRO A 104 9.83 -1.74 -21.38
N LYS A 105 9.88 -2.98 -20.87
CA LYS A 105 9.64 -3.26 -19.44
C LYS A 105 10.75 -2.72 -18.55
N TYR A 106 10.44 -1.66 -17.80
CA TYR A 106 11.38 -1.02 -16.88
C TYR A 106 11.51 -1.80 -15.57
N ARG A 107 12.75 -1.88 -15.05
CA ARG A 107 13.03 -2.54 -13.77
C ARG A 107 12.49 -1.70 -12.61
N ARG A 108 11.77 -2.37 -11.71
CA ARG A 108 11.17 -1.77 -10.52
C ARG A 108 11.99 -2.07 -9.28
N TYR A 109 12.08 -1.09 -8.40
CA TYR A 109 12.77 -1.18 -7.12
C TYR A 109 11.81 -0.82 -6.00
N THR A 110 11.79 -1.64 -4.96
CA THR A 110 11.20 -1.29 -3.67
C THR A 110 12.33 -0.90 -2.72
N ILE A 111 12.06 0.04 -1.81
CA ILE A 111 13.01 0.45 -0.79
C ILE A 111 12.48 -0.06 0.56
N GLU A 112 13.38 -0.56 1.41
CA GLU A 112 12.99 -1.06 2.72
C GLU A 112 12.30 0.04 3.54
N ASN A 113 11.17 -0.29 4.18
CA ASN A 113 10.31 0.64 4.93
C ASN A 113 9.60 1.72 4.08
N ASP A 114 9.67 1.65 2.75
CA ASP A 114 8.92 2.51 1.84
C ASP A 114 8.01 1.66 0.94
N SER A 115 6.72 1.96 0.96
CA SER A 115 5.74 1.29 0.11
C SER A 115 5.78 1.73 -1.35
N SER A 116 6.61 2.70 -1.72
CA SER A 116 6.74 3.20 -3.09
C SER A 116 7.46 2.22 -4.02
N VAL A 117 7.19 2.36 -5.31
CA VAL A 117 7.90 1.65 -6.37
C VAL A 117 8.66 2.64 -7.23
N TYR A 118 9.96 2.42 -7.34
CA TYR A 118 10.90 3.30 -8.01
C TYR A 118 11.43 2.70 -9.31
N PHE A 119 11.76 3.59 -10.26
CA PHE A 119 12.61 3.28 -11.40
C PHE A 119 13.98 3.91 -11.20
N LYS A 120 15.00 3.29 -11.78
CA LYS A 120 16.35 3.83 -11.78
C LYS A 120 16.65 4.52 -13.11
N GLY A 121 16.78 5.84 -13.06
CA GLY A 121 17.24 6.68 -14.17
C GLY A 121 18.76 6.83 -14.14
N LYS A 122 19.35 7.00 -15.32
CA LYS A 122 20.77 7.34 -15.50
C LYS A 122 20.90 8.47 -16.49
N VAL A 123 21.66 9.49 -16.13
CA VAL A 123 22.17 10.50 -17.09
C VAL A 123 23.65 10.24 -17.32
N THR A 124 24.06 10.26 -18.59
CA THR A 124 25.47 10.19 -18.98
C THR A 124 25.86 11.44 -19.74
N PHE A 125 27.10 11.85 -19.57
CA PHE A 125 27.72 12.99 -20.23
C PHE A 125 29.02 12.57 -20.90
N SER A 126 29.19 12.96 -22.15
CA SER A 126 30.40 12.81 -22.95
C SER A 126 30.82 14.17 -23.48
N GLY A 127 32.07 14.57 -23.25
CA GLY A 127 32.54 15.87 -23.71
C GLY A 127 34.04 16.05 -23.71
N GLU A 128 34.47 17.26 -24.06
CA GLU A 128 35.88 17.67 -24.02
C GLU A 128 36.02 19.06 -23.40
N TYR A 129 36.91 19.20 -22.42
CA TYR A 129 37.22 20.47 -21.79
C TYR A 129 38.73 20.59 -21.61
N GLN A 130 39.30 21.72 -22.02
CA GLN A 130 40.76 21.99 -21.97
C GLN A 130 41.62 20.87 -22.60
N GLY A 131 41.15 20.26 -23.69
CA GLY A 131 41.87 19.17 -24.38
C GLY A 131 41.76 17.80 -23.71
N GLN A 132 40.97 17.67 -22.64
CA GLN A 132 40.72 16.40 -21.95
C GLN A 132 39.30 15.91 -22.23
N LYS A 133 39.19 14.64 -22.60
CA LYS A 133 37.90 13.94 -22.70
C LYS A 133 37.33 13.71 -21.31
N ILE A 134 36.06 14.00 -21.14
CA ILE A 134 35.28 13.84 -19.91
C ILE A 134 34.17 12.82 -20.21
N GLN A 135 34.04 11.81 -19.37
CA GLN A 135 32.93 10.85 -19.38
C GLN A 135 32.39 10.73 -17.96
N LEU A 136 31.13 11.09 -17.76
CA LEU A 136 30.48 11.06 -16.45
C LEU A 136 29.14 10.39 -16.54
N ASP A 137 28.70 9.76 -15.45
CA ASP A 137 27.34 9.30 -15.30
C ASP A 137 26.81 9.59 -13.90
N LYS A 138 25.48 9.57 -13.79
CA LYS A 138 24.78 9.76 -12.53
C LYS A 138 23.47 9.01 -12.53
N ASP A 139 23.31 8.20 -11.49
CA ASP A 139 22.07 7.50 -11.20
C ASP A 139 21.16 8.36 -10.31
N PHE A 140 19.85 8.20 -10.50
CA PHE A 140 18.82 8.78 -9.64
C PHE A 140 17.54 7.94 -9.70
N TYR A 141 16.65 8.17 -8.75
CA TYR A 141 15.38 7.47 -8.69
C TYR A 141 14.25 8.31 -9.28
N ILE A 142 13.29 7.64 -9.90
CA ILE A 142 12.06 8.21 -10.45
C ILE A 142 10.90 7.47 -9.80
N ASN A 143 9.91 8.19 -9.26
CA ASN A 143 8.79 7.60 -8.53
C ASN A 143 7.46 8.09 -9.09
N LEU A 144 6.95 7.36 -10.09
CA LEU A 144 5.74 7.69 -10.84
C LEU A 144 4.58 6.75 -10.54
N LEU A 145 4.89 5.55 -10.04
CA LEU A 145 3.89 4.55 -9.72
C LEU A 145 3.18 4.90 -8.39
N PRO A 146 1.93 4.43 -8.22
CA PRO A 146 1.31 4.48 -6.92
C PRO A 146 2.11 3.64 -5.91
N SER A 147 1.98 3.94 -4.62
CA SER A 147 2.57 3.06 -3.60
C SER A 147 1.84 1.72 -3.55
N LEU A 148 2.54 0.65 -3.16
CA LEU A 148 1.96 -0.64 -2.80
C LEU A 148 0.71 -0.43 -1.93
N PRO A 149 -0.44 -1.02 -2.30
CA PRO A 149 -1.65 -0.88 -1.52
C PRO A 149 -1.47 -1.60 -0.18
N LYS A 150 -1.73 -0.88 0.91
CA LYS A 150 -1.72 -1.43 2.27
C LYS A 150 -3.15 -1.76 2.65
N VAL A 151 -3.42 -3.04 2.88
CA VAL A 151 -4.76 -3.56 3.16
C VAL A 151 -4.87 -3.93 4.63
N ARG A 152 -5.94 -3.47 5.28
CA ARG A 152 -6.27 -3.82 6.66
C ARG A 152 -7.71 -4.31 6.73
N VAL A 153 -7.91 -5.49 7.27
CA VAL A 153 -9.24 -6.01 7.59
C VAL A 153 -9.72 -5.36 8.89
N LEU A 154 -10.86 -4.68 8.84
CA LEU A 154 -11.48 -4.04 9.99
C LEU A 154 -12.56 -4.92 10.61
N ASP A 155 -13.39 -5.55 9.77
CA ASP A 155 -14.49 -6.40 10.21
C ASP A 155 -14.86 -7.45 9.15
N VAL A 156 -15.47 -8.56 9.58
CA VAL A 156 -16.05 -9.58 8.69
C VAL A 156 -17.44 -9.93 9.20
N THR A 157 -18.45 -9.69 8.38
CA THR A 157 -19.86 -10.00 8.65
C THR A 157 -20.38 -11.02 7.64
N TRP A 158 -21.02 -12.08 8.11
CA TRP A 158 -21.65 -13.09 7.24
C TRP A 158 -23.15 -12.79 7.07
N SER A 159 -23.71 -13.11 5.90
CA SER A 159 -25.14 -13.01 5.63
C SER A 159 -25.96 -14.02 6.47
N ASN A 160 -27.28 -14.04 6.28
CA ASN A 160 -28.14 -15.01 6.95
C ASN A 160 -27.83 -16.43 6.45
N TYR A 161 -27.68 -17.36 7.38
CA TYR A 161 -27.49 -18.77 7.08
C TYR A 161 -28.73 -19.36 6.40
N ASP A 162 -28.54 -19.91 5.19
CA ASP A 162 -29.55 -20.69 4.49
C ASP A 162 -29.54 -22.13 5.03
N ALA A 163 -30.60 -22.49 5.76
CA ALA A 163 -30.76 -23.81 6.36
C ALA A 163 -31.13 -24.91 5.35
N GLN A 164 -31.68 -24.55 4.19
CA GLN A 164 -31.99 -25.50 3.12
C GLN A 164 -30.71 -26.00 2.45
N TRP A 165 -29.70 -25.14 2.32
CA TRP A 165 -28.44 -25.45 1.64
C TRP A 165 -27.25 -25.66 2.59
N ASN A 166 -27.41 -25.35 3.89
CA ASN A 166 -26.35 -25.42 4.91
C ASN A 166 -25.14 -24.53 4.55
N ILE A 167 -25.40 -23.34 4.01
CA ILE A 167 -24.39 -22.37 3.59
C ILE A 167 -24.74 -20.97 4.10
N TYR A 168 -23.74 -20.10 4.13
CA TYR A 168 -23.94 -18.66 4.13
C TYR A 168 -23.89 -18.21 2.68
N ASP A 169 -24.90 -17.49 2.19
CA ASP A 169 -24.96 -17.11 0.77
C ASP A 169 -23.84 -16.12 0.42
N ASP A 170 -23.70 -15.06 1.24
CA ASP A 170 -22.72 -13.98 1.07
C ASP A 170 -22.00 -13.65 2.39
N ALA A 171 -20.84 -13.02 2.29
CA ALA A 171 -20.17 -12.35 3.40
C ALA A 171 -19.60 -11.01 2.94
N TYR A 172 -19.46 -10.10 3.90
CA TYR A 172 -18.92 -8.76 3.68
C TYR A 172 -17.72 -8.58 4.59
N MET A 173 -16.61 -8.15 3.99
CA MET A 173 -15.46 -7.70 4.74
C MET A 173 -15.40 -6.18 4.71
N THR A 174 -15.38 -5.55 5.88
CA THR A 174 -15.02 -4.13 5.96
C THR A 174 -13.49 -4.06 5.92
N ILE A 175 -12.95 -3.46 4.87
CA ILE A 175 -11.51 -3.28 4.70
C ILE A 175 -11.17 -1.80 4.60
N GLN A 176 -10.00 -1.46 5.11
CA GLN A 176 -9.33 -0.20 4.84
C GLN A 176 -8.20 -0.45 3.86
N ILE A 177 -8.14 0.30 2.79
CA ILE A 177 -7.03 0.27 1.83
C ILE A 177 -6.47 1.68 1.65
N THR A 178 -5.15 1.80 1.76
CA THR A 178 -4.43 3.05 1.51
C THR A 178 -3.33 2.86 0.49
N SER A 179 -3.21 3.78 -0.45
CA SER A 179 -2.12 3.86 -1.44
C SER A 179 -1.92 5.32 -1.85
N ASP A 180 -0.67 5.77 -1.90
CA ASP A 180 -0.31 7.13 -2.30
C ASP A 180 -0.19 7.23 -3.82
N ARG A 181 -0.55 8.39 -4.38
CA ARG A 181 -0.53 8.67 -5.84
C ARG A 181 -1.36 7.69 -6.67
N MET A 182 -2.34 7.03 -6.07
CA MET A 182 -3.28 6.18 -6.78
C MET A 182 -4.45 7.00 -7.32
N GLU A 183 -4.97 6.59 -8.46
CA GLU A 183 -6.24 7.07 -9.01
C GLU A 183 -7.37 6.09 -8.64
N TYR A 184 -7.09 4.78 -8.73
CA TYR A 184 -8.02 3.72 -8.33
C TYR A 184 -7.27 2.56 -7.68
N ILE A 185 -8.01 1.81 -6.86
CA ILE A 185 -7.62 0.48 -6.40
C ILE A 185 -8.60 -0.53 -7.00
N TYR A 186 -8.10 -1.70 -7.38
CA TYR A 186 -8.96 -2.83 -7.72
C TYR A 186 -8.44 -4.12 -7.07
N SER A 187 -9.32 -5.09 -6.93
CA SER A 187 -9.02 -6.41 -6.41
C SER A 187 -9.28 -7.50 -7.43
N TRP A 188 -8.44 -8.52 -7.43
CA TRP A 188 -8.68 -9.79 -8.10
C TRP A 188 -9.15 -10.81 -7.09
N GLU A 189 -10.36 -11.32 -7.29
CA GLU A 189 -10.88 -12.47 -6.57
C GLU A 189 -10.67 -13.74 -7.39
N GLN A 190 -10.17 -14.78 -6.74
CA GLN A 190 -10.00 -16.11 -7.32
C GLN A 190 -10.15 -17.21 -6.25
N TYR A 191 -10.35 -18.45 -6.69
CA TYR A 191 -10.33 -19.61 -5.79
C TYR A 191 -8.93 -19.86 -5.23
N SER A 192 -8.86 -20.32 -3.98
CA SER A 192 -7.61 -20.66 -3.28
C SER A 192 -6.74 -21.69 -3.99
N SER A 193 -7.35 -22.59 -4.75
CA SER A 193 -6.67 -23.60 -5.56
C SER A 193 -6.01 -23.04 -6.81
N PHE A 194 -6.16 -21.74 -7.09
CA PHE A 194 -5.71 -21.05 -8.32
C PHE A 194 -6.30 -21.67 -9.61
N THR A 195 -7.37 -22.45 -9.49
CA THR A 195 -8.10 -23.06 -10.61
C THR A 195 -9.47 -22.39 -10.72
N GLY A 196 -9.69 -21.52 -11.70
CA GLY A 196 -11.02 -20.97 -11.94
C GLY A 196 -11.05 -19.60 -12.59
N HIS A 197 -12.26 -19.01 -12.65
CA HIS A 197 -12.52 -17.69 -13.19
C HIS A 197 -11.95 -16.60 -12.27
N ILE A 198 -11.27 -15.62 -12.86
CA ILE A 198 -10.80 -14.41 -12.18
C ILE A 198 -11.92 -13.38 -12.28
N MET A 199 -12.35 -12.85 -11.14
CA MET A 199 -13.28 -11.72 -11.10
C MET A 199 -12.53 -10.45 -10.71
N PHE A 200 -12.72 -9.40 -11.51
CA PHE A 200 -12.10 -8.10 -11.31
C PHE A 200 -13.14 -7.17 -10.70
N SER A 201 -12.84 -6.63 -9.52
CA SER A 201 -13.71 -5.66 -8.85
C SER A 201 -12.92 -4.41 -8.55
N PHE A 202 -13.43 -3.24 -8.94
CA PHE A 202 -12.87 -1.98 -8.48
C PHE A 202 -13.22 -1.78 -7.02
N PHE A 203 -12.22 -1.48 -6.20
CA PHE A 203 -12.47 -1.15 -4.82
C PHE A 203 -13.18 0.19 -4.77
N THR A 204 -14.41 0.17 -4.27
CA THR A 204 -15.22 1.38 -4.07
C THR A 204 -15.40 1.53 -2.56
N ALA A 205 -14.93 2.66 -2.03
CA ALA A 205 -15.06 2.97 -0.61
C ALA A 205 -16.49 3.43 -0.32
N ASP A 206 -17.38 2.49 -0.04
CA ASP A 206 -18.80 2.77 0.22
C ASP A 206 -19.07 3.29 1.65
N VAL A 207 -18.10 3.17 2.57
CA VAL A 207 -18.27 3.51 4.00
C VAL A 207 -17.62 4.85 4.32
N ASP A 208 -16.35 5.02 3.96
CA ASP A 208 -15.59 6.26 4.21
C ASP A 208 -14.52 6.41 3.12
N ALA A 209 -14.86 7.18 2.08
CA ALA A 209 -13.97 7.40 0.93
C ALA A 209 -12.68 8.13 1.31
N ASP A 210 -12.76 9.08 2.24
CA ASP A 210 -11.59 9.86 2.70
C ASP A 210 -10.58 8.97 3.44
N LYS A 211 -11.05 7.93 4.13
CA LYS A 211 -10.19 6.96 4.83
C LYS A 211 -9.89 5.68 4.04
N GLY A 212 -10.42 5.56 2.83
CA GLY A 212 -10.30 4.35 2.00
C GLY A 212 -10.98 3.12 2.62
N ILE A 213 -12.09 3.30 3.35
CA ILE A 213 -12.84 2.22 3.99
C ILE A 213 -14.02 1.82 3.11
N GLY A 214 -14.10 0.53 2.78
CA GLY A 214 -15.12 -0.03 1.92
C GLY A 214 -15.55 -1.43 2.34
N LEU A 215 -16.64 -1.90 1.75
CA LEU A 215 -17.16 -3.24 1.92
C LEU A 215 -16.74 -4.09 0.71
N LEU A 216 -16.12 -5.24 0.98
CA LEU A 216 -15.77 -6.24 -0.01
C LEU A 216 -16.70 -7.44 0.15
N PRO A 217 -17.69 -7.63 -0.75
CA PRO A 217 -18.52 -8.83 -0.73
C PRO A 217 -17.73 -10.03 -1.24
N PHE A 218 -17.96 -11.20 -0.65
CA PHE A 218 -17.41 -12.46 -1.10
C PHE A 218 -18.39 -13.61 -0.83
N TYR A 219 -18.38 -14.60 -1.72
CA TYR A 219 -19.24 -15.78 -1.63
C TYR A 219 -18.55 -16.90 -0.85
N ASP A 220 -19.34 -17.86 -0.32
CA ASP A 220 -18.80 -19.05 0.35
C ASP A 220 -17.72 -19.76 -0.49
N GLY A 221 -16.71 -20.27 0.23
CA GLY A 221 -15.56 -20.97 -0.33
C GLY A 221 -14.22 -20.38 0.08
N ASP A 222 -13.18 -21.14 -0.22
CA ASP A 222 -11.82 -20.70 -0.02
C ASP A 222 -11.45 -19.71 -1.13
N ARG A 223 -11.39 -18.42 -0.80
CA ARG A 223 -11.12 -17.32 -1.73
C ARG A 223 -9.80 -16.67 -1.40
N CYS A 224 -9.18 -16.10 -2.42
CA CYS A 224 -8.07 -15.20 -2.23
C CYS A 224 -8.23 -13.91 -3.04
N PHE A 225 -7.85 -12.81 -2.39
CA PHE A 225 -7.95 -11.46 -2.92
C PHE A 225 -6.54 -10.86 -3.05
N ARG A 226 -6.22 -10.40 -4.25
CA ARG A 226 -5.03 -9.60 -4.52
C ARG A 226 -5.43 -8.18 -4.85
N PHE A 227 -4.72 -7.21 -4.31
CA PHE A 227 -5.05 -5.80 -4.47
C PHE A 227 -4.00 -5.08 -5.30
N PHE A 228 -4.48 -4.16 -6.13
CA PHE A 228 -3.67 -3.42 -7.08
C PHE A 228 -4.01 -1.95 -6.96
N SER A 229 -2.99 -1.12 -6.87
CA SER A 229 -3.12 0.32 -7.01
C SER A 229 -2.74 0.72 -8.43
N TYR A 230 -3.54 1.60 -9.02
CA TYR A 230 -3.37 2.07 -10.39
C TYR A 230 -3.35 3.59 -10.44
N ASN A 231 -2.50 4.15 -11.30
CA ASN A 231 -2.58 5.52 -11.79
C ASN A 231 -2.20 5.56 -13.27
N PHE A 232 -2.23 6.75 -13.88
CA PHE A 232 -1.89 6.92 -15.30
C PHE A 232 -0.49 6.40 -15.69
N SER A 233 0.46 6.31 -14.76
CA SER A 233 1.83 5.80 -15.01
C SER A 233 1.90 4.28 -15.00
N GLY A 234 0.98 3.59 -14.31
CA GLY A 234 0.90 2.14 -14.30
C GLY A 234 0.25 1.53 -13.06
N THR A 235 0.50 0.24 -12.88
CA THR A 235 -0.09 -0.59 -11.82
C THR A 235 1.00 -1.15 -10.90
N VAL A 236 0.72 -1.17 -9.61
CA VAL A 236 1.50 -1.89 -8.59
C VAL A 236 0.60 -2.90 -7.89
N GLU A 237 1.08 -4.14 -7.78
CA GLU A 237 0.40 -5.25 -7.12
C GLU A 237 0.93 -5.42 -5.68
N CYS A 238 0.03 -5.67 -4.73
CA CYS A 238 0.41 -6.08 -3.38
C CYS A 238 1.05 -7.47 -3.43
N GLU A 239 2.19 -7.67 -2.76
CA GLU A 239 2.75 -9.01 -2.60
C GLU A 239 1.88 -9.89 -1.68
N ASP A 240 1.12 -9.26 -0.78
CA ASP A 240 0.24 -9.95 0.15
C ASP A 240 -1.08 -10.34 -0.51
N THR A 241 -1.53 -11.55 -0.15
CA THR A 241 -2.83 -12.07 -0.57
C THR A 241 -3.71 -12.23 0.67
N LEU A 242 -4.91 -11.66 0.61
CA LEU A 242 -5.92 -11.85 1.65
C LEU A 242 -6.66 -13.16 1.39
N TYR A 243 -6.66 -14.06 2.37
CA TYR A 243 -7.30 -15.37 2.27
C TYR A 243 -8.56 -15.43 3.14
N THR A 244 -9.64 -15.96 2.59
CA THR A 244 -10.81 -16.37 3.38
C THR A 244 -10.94 -17.89 3.28
N ALA A 245 -11.08 -18.55 4.43
CA ALA A 245 -11.30 -19.99 4.50
C ALA A 245 -12.71 -20.28 4.98
N LYS A 246 -13.27 -21.44 4.60
CA LYS A 246 -14.39 -21.99 5.36
C LYS A 246 -13.97 -22.17 6.81
N VAL A 247 -14.64 -21.47 7.73
CA VAL A 247 -14.29 -21.52 9.15
C VAL A 247 -14.57 -22.94 9.66
N ALA A 248 -13.52 -23.66 10.05
CA ALA A 248 -13.64 -24.97 10.67
C ALA A 248 -14.29 -24.85 12.05
N THR A 249 -15.37 -25.61 12.27
CA THR A 249 -16.15 -25.64 13.51
C THR A 249 -15.53 -26.60 14.53
N SER A 250 -14.45 -26.20 15.21
CA SER A 250 -14.09 -26.84 16.49
C SER A 250 -13.95 -25.80 17.58
N ILE A 251 -14.66 -26.04 18.69
CA ILE A 251 -14.47 -25.30 19.93
C ILE A 251 -13.22 -25.92 20.58
N PRO A 252 -12.10 -25.20 20.71
CA PRO A 252 -10.96 -25.72 21.45
C PRO A 252 -11.34 -25.94 22.92
N PRO A 253 -10.71 -26.90 23.61
CA PRO A 253 -10.99 -27.15 25.02
C PRO A 253 -10.69 -25.89 25.85
N SER A 254 -11.75 -25.28 26.37
CA SER A 254 -11.70 -23.99 27.08
C SER A 254 -10.97 -24.09 28.42
N VAL A 255 -10.08 -23.13 28.69
CA VAL A 255 -9.53 -22.90 30.04
C VAL A 255 -10.57 -22.11 30.86
N LYS A 256 -10.95 -22.61 32.04
CA LYS A 256 -11.81 -21.85 32.96
C LYS A 256 -11.04 -20.64 33.50
N MET A 257 -11.47 -19.43 33.16
CA MET A 257 -10.97 -18.19 33.77
C MET A 257 -11.78 -17.83 35.01
N GLU A 258 -11.11 -17.32 36.05
CA GLU A 258 -11.72 -16.96 37.34
C GLU A 258 -12.56 -15.68 37.28
N ASN A 259 -12.25 -14.75 36.36
CA ASN A 259 -12.99 -13.50 36.16
C ASN A 259 -13.60 -13.44 34.75
N VAL A 260 -14.92 -13.41 34.69
CA VAL A 260 -15.68 -13.27 33.45
C VAL A 260 -15.70 -11.78 33.03
N PRO A 261 -15.19 -11.42 31.85
CA PRO A 261 -15.03 -10.02 31.46
C PRO A 261 -16.27 -9.35 30.88
N PHE A 262 -17.37 -10.09 30.72
CA PHE A 262 -18.57 -9.62 30.02
C PHE A 262 -19.78 -9.50 30.94
N TYR A 263 -20.58 -8.44 30.76
CA TYR A 263 -21.80 -8.18 31.52
C TYR A 263 -22.76 -7.27 30.74
N PRO A 264 -24.08 -7.24 31.04
CA PRO A 264 -24.79 -8.19 31.88
C PRO A 264 -24.89 -9.57 31.19
N ASN A 265 -25.25 -10.58 31.97
CA ASN A 265 -25.60 -11.89 31.44
C ASN A 265 -26.67 -12.51 32.35
N PRO A 266 -27.94 -12.61 31.91
CA PRO A 266 -28.42 -12.38 30.53
C PRO A 266 -28.28 -10.95 29.98
N VAL A 267 -28.25 -10.81 28.65
CA VAL A 267 -28.10 -9.53 27.93
C VAL A 267 -29.29 -9.28 27.02
N GLU A 268 -29.79 -8.03 27.02
CA GLU A 268 -30.83 -7.60 26.08
C GLU A 268 -30.23 -7.09 24.77
N ASN A 269 -29.58 -5.92 24.77
CA ASN A 269 -29.12 -5.27 23.53
C ASN A 269 -27.61 -5.03 23.48
N ILE A 270 -26.98 -4.74 24.62
CA ILE A 270 -25.57 -4.36 24.66
C ILE A 270 -24.84 -5.24 25.67
N LEU A 271 -23.82 -5.96 25.21
CA LEU A 271 -22.88 -6.69 26.05
C LEU A 271 -21.67 -5.80 26.31
N PHE A 272 -21.48 -5.40 27.57
CA PHE A 272 -20.35 -4.61 28.02
C PHE A 272 -19.13 -5.48 28.30
N VAL A 273 -17.96 -4.87 28.08
CA VAL A 273 -16.65 -5.40 28.46
C VAL A 273 -16.14 -4.66 29.68
N GLN A 274 -15.63 -5.38 30.68
CA GLN A 274 -15.04 -4.78 31.89
C GLN A 274 -13.89 -3.84 31.55
N ASP A 275 -13.81 -2.73 32.29
CA ASP A 275 -12.74 -1.75 32.14
C ASP A 275 -11.36 -2.40 32.28
N GLY A 276 -10.43 -1.99 31.41
CA GLY A 276 -9.07 -2.52 31.38
C GLY A 276 -8.92 -3.88 30.69
N MET A 277 -9.98 -4.45 30.10
CA MET A 277 -9.93 -5.73 29.39
C MET A 277 -9.76 -5.58 27.87
N SER A 278 -9.00 -4.59 27.39
CA SER A 278 -8.73 -4.41 25.95
C SER A 278 -7.98 -5.59 25.31
N ASP A 279 -7.28 -6.37 26.12
CA ASP A 279 -6.44 -7.47 25.68
C ASP A 279 -7.19 -8.77 25.35
N ILE A 280 -8.52 -8.80 25.57
CA ILE A 280 -9.35 -9.96 25.21
C ILE A 280 -9.72 -9.99 23.73
N PHE A 281 -9.50 -8.88 23.02
CA PHE A 281 -9.81 -8.74 21.60
C PHE A 281 -8.68 -9.31 20.73
N PRO A 282 -9.02 -9.88 19.55
CA PRO A 282 -10.36 -9.97 18.99
C PRO A 282 -11.22 -11.06 19.65
N LEU A 283 -12.55 -10.94 19.53
CA LEU A 283 -13.50 -11.95 20.01
C LEU A 283 -14.54 -12.33 18.95
N SER A 284 -15.13 -13.50 19.15
CA SER A 284 -16.11 -14.12 18.26
C SER A 284 -17.29 -14.64 19.08
N ILE A 285 -18.52 -14.36 18.66
CA ILE A 285 -19.74 -14.87 19.30
C ILE A 285 -20.31 -15.97 18.41
N TYR A 286 -20.54 -17.15 19.00
CA TYR A 286 -21.12 -18.32 18.35
C TYR A 286 -22.49 -18.63 18.94
N ASP A 287 -23.41 -19.20 18.18
CA ASP A 287 -24.68 -19.70 18.72
C ASP A 287 -24.56 -21.12 19.31
N SER A 288 -25.68 -21.66 19.80
CA SER A 288 -25.73 -23.01 20.38
C SER A 288 -25.41 -24.16 19.41
N ARG A 289 -25.39 -23.89 18.10
CA ARG A 289 -25.02 -24.85 17.05
C ARG A 289 -23.55 -24.70 16.62
N GLY A 290 -22.78 -23.81 17.25
CA GLY A 290 -21.39 -23.53 16.91
C GLY A 290 -21.22 -22.63 15.68
N ARG A 291 -22.29 -21.94 15.25
CA ARG A 291 -22.24 -21.00 14.12
C ARG A 291 -21.72 -19.64 14.59
N LEU A 292 -20.73 -19.06 13.91
CA LEU A 292 -20.27 -17.69 14.17
C LEU A 292 -21.38 -16.70 13.80
N VAL A 293 -21.81 -15.86 14.75
CA VAL A 293 -22.89 -14.87 14.57
C VAL A 293 -22.44 -13.42 14.75
N LYS A 294 -21.28 -13.18 15.37
CA LYS A 294 -20.69 -11.84 15.50
C LYS A 294 -19.18 -11.93 15.67
N TYR A 295 -18.42 -11.04 15.05
CA TYR A 295 -17.00 -10.84 15.29
C TYR A 295 -16.74 -9.43 15.80
N VAL A 296 -15.76 -9.25 16.68
CA VAL A 296 -15.34 -7.93 17.16
C VAL A 296 -13.82 -7.86 17.12
N GLY A 297 -13.29 -7.15 16.13
CA GLY A 297 -11.85 -7.08 15.84
C GLY A 297 -11.07 -6.08 16.68
N VAL A 298 -11.73 -5.03 17.17
CA VAL A 298 -11.08 -3.91 17.87
C VAL A 298 -11.55 -3.79 19.33
N PRO A 299 -10.68 -3.34 20.25
CA PRO A 299 -11.08 -3.09 21.63
C PRO A 299 -12.21 -2.07 21.74
N MET A 300 -13.30 -2.47 22.40
CA MET A 300 -14.44 -1.61 22.69
C MET A 300 -15.09 -2.00 24.02
N SER A 301 -15.74 -1.03 24.66
CA SER A 301 -16.45 -1.23 25.93
C SER A 301 -17.85 -1.81 25.74
N GLU A 302 -18.42 -1.70 24.54
CA GLU A 302 -19.82 -2.02 24.24
C GLU A 302 -19.92 -2.83 22.95
N ILE A 303 -20.59 -3.98 23.03
CA ILE A 303 -20.81 -4.88 21.90
C ILE A 303 -22.32 -4.97 21.67
N ASP A 304 -22.81 -4.41 20.57
CA ASP A 304 -24.22 -4.48 20.18
C ASP A 304 -24.62 -5.91 19.78
N VAL A 305 -25.56 -6.49 20.50
CA VAL A 305 -26.13 -7.82 20.28
C VAL A 305 -27.65 -7.77 20.08
N SER A 306 -28.24 -6.59 19.82
CA SER A 306 -29.69 -6.40 19.67
C SER A 306 -30.30 -7.27 18.55
N ASN A 307 -29.51 -7.53 17.51
CA ASN A 307 -29.92 -8.30 16.34
C ASN A 307 -29.84 -9.83 16.54
N LEU A 308 -29.36 -10.29 17.70
CA LEU A 308 -29.35 -11.71 18.03
C LEU A 308 -30.73 -12.14 18.55
N ILE A 309 -31.18 -13.32 18.15
CA ILE A 309 -32.42 -13.90 18.68
C ILE A 309 -32.22 -14.35 20.13
N GLN A 310 -33.30 -14.40 20.91
CA GLN A 310 -33.27 -14.95 22.27
C GLN A 310 -32.68 -16.38 22.26
N GLY A 311 -31.70 -16.64 23.12
CA GLY A 311 -31.00 -17.92 23.11
C GLY A 311 -29.65 -17.96 23.81
N VAL A 312 -28.96 -19.09 23.68
CA VAL A 312 -27.63 -19.31 24.25
C VAL A 312 -26.57 -19.12 23.18
N TYR A 313 -25.54 -18.36 23.54
CA TYR A 313 -24.39 -18.03 22.72
C TYR A 313 -23.09 -18.28 23.48
N PHE A 314 -21.98 -18.37 22.75
CA PHE A 314 -20.64 -18.61 23.25
C PHE A 314 -19.69 -17.55 22.70
N VAL A 315 -19.21 -16.67 23.56
CA VAL A 315 -18.18 -15.67 23.22
C VAL A 315 -16.82 -16.31 23.40
N LEU A 316 -16.10 -16.54 22.31
CA LEU A 316 -14.72 -16.98 22.28
C LEU A 316 -13.81 -15.74 22.24
N TYR A 317 -12.85 -15.66 23.13
CA TYR A 317 -11.91 -14.55 23.24
C TYR A 317 -10.56 -15.06 23.73
N ARG A 318 -9.50 -14.28 23.49
CA ARG A 318 -8.14 -14.66 23.89
C ARG A 318 -7.60 -13.63 24.85
N ASN A 319 -7.30 -14.03 26.09
CA ASN A 319 -6.58 -13.15 27.00
C ASN A 319 -5.07 -13.24 26.72
N LYS A 320 -4.48 -12.17 26.18
CA LYS A 320 -3.05 -12.10 25.87
C LYS A 320 -2.15 -12.39 27.07
N SER A 321 -2.60 -12.13 28.30
CA SER A 321 -1.85 -12.38 29.53
C SER A 321 -1.75 -13.87 29.91
N SER A 322 -2.71 -14.70 29.50
CA SER A 322 -2.77 -16.13 29.86
C SER A 322 -2.48 -17.09 28.71
N GLN A 323 -2.16 -16.57 27.51
CA GLN A 323 -1.86 -17.28 26.24
C GLN A 323 -2.94 -18.25 25.70
N GLY A 324 -3.93 -18.65 26.50
CA GLY A 324 -5.02 -19.55 26.13
C GLY A 324 -6.29 -18.86 25.63
N GLU A 325 -7.09 -19.60 24.87
CA GLU A 325 -8.43 -19.23 24.45
C GLU A 325 -9.46 -19.55 25.55
N ALA A 326 -10.40 -18.63 25.76
CA ALA A 326 -11.44 -18.73 26.76
C ALA A 326 -12.83 -18.57 26.12
N THR A 327 -13.82 -19.23 26.72
CA THR A 327 -15.20 -19.21 26.25
C THR A 327 -16.11 -18.70 27.35
N PHE A 328 -16.97 -17.74 27.02
CA PHE A 328 -18.01 -17.21 27.89
C PHE A 328 -19.39 -17.57 27.34
N LYS A 329 -20.22 -18.20 28.16
CA LYS A 329 -21.61 -18.51 27.79
C LYS A 329 -22.48 -17.27 28.02
N MET A 330 -22.98 -16.69 26.94
CA MET A 330 -23.90 -15.55 26.94
C MET A 330 -25.35 -16.05 26.77
N MET A 331 -26.27 -15.48 27.54
CA MET A 331 -27.72 -15.70 27.43
C MET A 331 -28.34 -14.42 26.89
N LYS A 332 -28.91 -14.46 25.69
CA LYS A 332 -29.63 -13.35 25.07
C LYS A 332 -31.11 -13.43 25.47
N GLU A 333 -31.66 -12.34 25.99
CA GLU A 333 -33.08 -12.19 26.34
C GLU A 333 -33.95 -11.76 25.16
#